data_AF-A0A1H6EVF8-F1
#
_entry.id   AF-A0A1H6EVF8-F1
#
_cell.length_a   1.000
_cell.length_b   1.000
_cell.length_c   1.000
_cell.angle_alpha   90.00
_cell.angle_beta   90.00
_cell.angle_gamma   90.00
#
_symmetry.space_group_name_H-M   'P 1'
#
loop_
_entity.id
_entity.type
_entity.pdbx_description
1 polymer ?
#
loop_
_entity_poly.entity_id
_entity_poly.type
_entity_poly.pdbx_seq_one_letter_code
_entity_poly.pdbx_strand_id
1 'polypeptide(L)'
;EWLDYRRTRWPNTANPHLLINQLSALGTGPVSKIYFAKKLRGQAATLERLRVDRQLEEALTHGPDPLHLAAVFGLDPKTAIRYAENARVLLATAAEEQDPARRDEPTGRNGP
;
A
#
# COMPACT_ATOMS: atom_id res chain seq x y z
N GLU A 1 2.28 -9.78 -18.55
CA GLU A 1 3.42 -8.84 -18.62
C GLU A 1 3.08 -7.51 -19.29
N TRP A 2 3.02 -6.43 -18.49
CA TRP A 2 2.80 -5.06 -18.98
C TRP A 2 3.97 -4.54 -19.83
N LEU A 3 5.20 -4.88 -19.45
CA LEU A 3 6.41 -4.41 -20.14
C LEU A 3 6.47 -4.92 -21.58
N ASP A 4 6.11 -6.19 -21.80
CA ASP A 4 6.05 -6.79 -23.13
C ASP A 4 4.96 -6.16 -23.99
N TYR A 5 3.78 -5.92 -23.40
CA TYR A 5 2.70 -5.21 -24.09
C TYR A 5 3.13 -3.79 -24.50
N ARG A 6 3.78 -3.05 -23.60
CA ARG A 6 4.31 -1.70 -23.89
C ARG A 6 5.33 -1.75 -25.03
N ARG A 7 6.29 -2.67 -24.96
CA ARG A 7 7.35 -2.83 -25.96
C ARG A 7 6.79 -3.20 -27.33
N THR A 8 5.78 -4.06 -27.37
CA THR A 8 5.11 -4.48 -28.62
C THR A 8 4.26 -3.36 -29.21
N ARG A 9 3.53 -2.62 -28.38
CA ARG A 9 2.62 -1.55 -28.84
C ARG A 9 3.33 -0.26 -29.24
N TRP A 10 4.42 0.08 -28.55
CA TRP A 10 5.20 1.30 -28.79
C TRP A 10 6.69 1.00 -28.83
N PRO A 11 7.17 0.27 -29.85
CA PRO A 11 8.58 -0.16 -29.94
C PRO A 11 9.55 1.01 -30.06
N ASN A 12 9.12 2.13 -30.67
CA ASN A 12 9.97 3.28 -31.00
C ASN A 12 9.57 4.55 -30.22
N THR A 13 8.92 4.41 -29.06
CA THR A 13 8.59 5.58 -28.24
C THR A 13 9.84 6.16 -27.59
N ALA A 14 10.04 7.46 -27.73
CA ALA A 14 11.06 8.20 -27.00
C ALA A 14 10.65 8.47 -25.53
N ASN A 15 9.46 8.04 -25.12
CA ASN A 15 8.96 8.28 -23.78
C ASN A 15 9.68 7.38 -22.75
N PRO A 16 10.39 7.94 -21.75
CA PRO A 16 11.12 7.15 -20.75
C PRO A 16 10.20 6.60 -19.65
N HIS A 17 8.96 7.07 -19.54
CA HIS A 17 8.08 6.69 -18.43
C HIS A 17 7.57 5.25 -18.57
N LEU A 18 7.53 4.54 -17.42
CA LEU A 18 7.08 3.15 -17.33
C LEU A 18 5.61 2.99 -17.77
N LEU A 19 4.76 3.91 -17.30
CA LEU A 19 3.34 3.94 -17.58
C LEU A 19 3.08 5.02 -18.62
N ILE A 20 2.64 4.59 -19.80
CA ILE A 20 2.28 5.43 -20.94
C ILE A 20 0.92 5.00 -21.49
N ASN A 21 0.29 5.90 -22.23
CA ASN A 21 -0.95 5.66 -22.96
C ASN A 21 -0.80 6.16 -24.40
N GLN A 22 -1.82 5.95 -25.23
CA GLN A 22 -1.75 6.33 -26.65
C GLN A 22 -1.39 7.80 -26.88
N LEU A 23 -1.78 8.70 -25.96
CA LEU A 23 -1.47 10.13 -26.04
C LEU A 23 -0.02 10.43 -25.63
N SER A 24 0.40 9.98 -24.46
CA SER A 24 1.75 10.23 -23.91
C SER A 24 2.84 9.47 -24.65
N ALA A 25 2.54 8.35 -25.29
CA ALA A 25 3.50 7.57 -26.06
C ALA A 25 4.14 8.34 -27.23
N LEU A 26 3.47 9.39 -27.73
CA LEU A 26 3.97 10.26 -28.80
C LEU A 26 4.88 11.39 -28.29
N GLY A 27 4.96 11.60 -26.97
CA GLY A 27 5.79 12.62 -26.35
C GLY A 27 6.79 12.02 -25.38
N THR A 28 7.44 12.89 -24.59
CA THR A 28 8.42 12.51 -23.57
C THR A 28 7.90 12.70 -22.14
N GLY A 29 6.69 13.25 -21.98
CA GLY A 29 6.09 13.53 -20.68
C GLY A 29 5.31 12.35 -20.08
N PRO A 30 5.03 12.38 -18.77
CA PRO A 30 4.29 11.33 -18.10
C PRO A 30 2.81 11.33 -18.48
N VAL A 31 2.10 10.23 -18.19
CA VAL A 31 0.64 10.25 -18.19
C VAL A 31 0.12 11.24 -17.15
N SER A 32 -1.03 11.86 -17.44
CA SER A 32 -1.64 12.82 -16.50
C SER A 32 -2.14 12.14 -15.23
N LYS A 33 -2.16 12.86 -14.09
CA LYS A 33 -2.75 12.34 -12.83
C LYS A 33 -4.22 11.93 -13.01
N ILE A 34 -4.96 12.66 -13.83
CA ILE A 34 -6.38 12.38 -14.16
C ILE A 34 -6.53 11.01 -14.82
N TYR A 35 -5.55 10.54 -15.60
CA TYR A 35 -5.57 9.19 -16.19
C TYR A 35 -5.72 8.12 -15.11
N PHE A 36 -4.91 8.19 -14.04
CA PHE A 36 -5.00 7.26 -12.93
C PHE A 36 -6.30 7.40 -12.14
N ALA A 37 -6.70 8.64 -11.83
CA ALA A 37 -7.95 8.90 -11.12
C ALA A 37 -9.18 8.34 -11.88
N LYS A 38 -9.17 8.39 -13.22
CA LYS A 38 -10.21 7.78 -14.05
C LYS A 38 -10.13 6.25 -14.05
N LYS A 39 -8.92 5.69 -14.18
CA LYS A 39 -8.73 4.23 -14.23
C LYS A 39 -9.05 3.52 -12.92
N LEU A 40 -8.86 4.19 -11.79
CA LEU A 40 -9.10 3.64 -10.46
C LEU A 40 -10.42 4.11 -9.85
N ARG A 41 -11.23 4.88 -10.61
CA ARG A 41 -12.55 5.30 -10.16
C ARG A 41 -13.45 4.06 -9.97
N GLY A 42 -14.11 3.99 -8.82
CA GLY A 42 -15.01 2.88 -8.48
C GLY A 42 -14.29 1.58 -8.12
N GLN A 43 -12.95 1.57 -8.09
CA GLN A 43 -12.18 0.44 -7.59
C GLN A 43 -12.05 0.52 -6.07
N ALA A 44 -12.10 -0.63 -5.40
CA ALA A 44 -11.84 -0.71 -3.96
C ALA A 44 -10.40 -0.32 -3.61
N ALA A 45 -9.45 -0.65 -4.50
CA ALA A 45 -8.03 -0.33 -4.38
C ALA A 45 -7.69 0.99 -5.08
N THR A 46 -7.96 2.11 -4.41
CA THR A 46 -7.50 3.43 -4.88
C THR A 46 -5.99 3.60 -4.68
N LEU A 47 -5.34 4.54 -5.38
CA LEU A 47 -3.89 4.80 -5.19
C LEU A 47 -3.55 5.11 -3.73
N GLU A 48 -4.38 5.92 -3.08
CA GLU A 48 -4.18 6.27 -1.67
C GLU A 48 -4.29 5.05 -0.78
N ARG A 49 -5.27 4.17 -1.04
CA ARG A 49 -5.43 2.94 -0.27
C ARG A 49 -4.25 2.00 -0.47
N LEU A 50 -3.80 1.80 -1.71
CA LEU A 50 -2.61 1.01 -2.01
C LEU A 50 -1.34 1.57 -1.36
N ARG A 51 -1.21 2.91 -1.33
CA ARG A 51 -0.09 3.58 -0.67
C ARG A 51 -0.11 3.33 0.85
N VAL A 52 -1.27 3.50 1.49
CA VAL A 52 -1.45 3.25 2.92
C VAL A 52 -1.18 1.79 3.25
N ASP A 53 -1.73 0.88 2.45
CA ASP A 53 -1.60 -0.56 2.62
C ASP A 53 -0.12 -1.00 2.55
N ARG A 54 0.60 -0.54 1.51
CA ARG A 54 2.04 -0.81 1.37
C ARG A 54 2.87 -0.25 2.53
N GLN A 55 2.56 0.95 3.01
CA GLN A 55 3.27 1.56 4.14
C GLN A 55 3.04 0.78 5.45
N LEU A 56 1.81 0.29 5.64
CA LEU A 56 1.47 -0.51 6.80
C LEU A 56 2.10 -1.91 6.73
N GLU A 57 2.04 -2.56 5.57
CA GLU A 57 2.67 -3.86 5.32
C GLU A 57 4.19 -3.81 5.57
N GLU A 58 4.88 -2.76 5.13
CA GLU A 58 6.30 -2.57 5.41
C GLU A 58 6.59 -2.53 6.91
N ALA A 59 5.77 -1.77 7.65
CA ALA A 59 5.92 -1.62 9.10
C ALA A 59 5.64 -2.95 9.84
N LEU A 60 4.72 -3.76 9.33
CA LEU A 60 4.40 -5.07 9.90
C LEU A 60 5.49 -6.10 9.59
N THR A 61 6.10 -6.05 8.40
CA THR A 61 7.08 -7.04 7.92
C THR A 61 8.49 -6.78 8.43
N HIS A 62 8.92 -5.51 8.43
CA HIS A 62 10.29 -5.11 8.82
C HIS A 62 10.38 -4.59 10.25
N GLY A 63 9.24 -4.55 10.95
CA GLY A 63 9.12 -4.00 12.28
C GLY A 63 8.70 -2.52 12.26
N PRO A 64 8.01 -2.06 13.31
CA PRO A 64 7.43 -0.72 13.37
C PRO A 64 8.50 0.33 13.71
N ASP A 65 9.41 0.57 12.76
CA ASP A 65 10.47 1.59 12.85
C ASP A 65 10.11 2.85 12.03
N PRO A 66 9.85 4.00 12.69
CA PRO A 66 9.59 5.26 12.00
C PRO A 66 10.75 5.73 11.10
N LEU A 67 12.01 5.47 11.46
CA LEU A 67 13.14 5.90 10.65
C LEU A 67 13.22 5.12 9.33
N HIS A 68 13.00 3.82 9.40
CA HIS A 68 12.87 2.95 8.22
C HIS A 68 11.75 3.43 7.29
N LEU A 69 10.54 3.66 7.83
CA LEU A 69 9.40 4.12 7.02
C LEU A 69 9.63 5.48 6.37
N ALA A 70 10.28 6.41 7.09
CA ALA A 70 10.66 7.71 6.53
C ALA A 70 11.65 7.55 5.37
N ALA A 71 12.66 6.69 5.52
CA ALA A 71 13.69 6.46 4.51
C ALA A 71 13.15 5.76 3.25
N VAL A 72 12.34 4.71 3.41
CA VAL A 72 11.82 3.91 2.28
C VAL A 72 10.78 4.67 1.47
N PHE A 73 9.89 5.40 2.14
CA PHE A 73 8.73 6.03 1.48
C PHE A 73 8.83 7.56 1.37
N GLY A 74 9.91 8.17 1.87
CA GLY A 74 10.08 9.63 1.88
C GLY A 74 9.00 10.34 2.71
N LEU A 75 8.60 9.75 3.84
CA LEU A 75 7.56 10.31 4.70
C LEU A 75 8.12 11.42 5.58
N ASP A 76 7.26 12.41 5.86
CA ASP A 76 7.49 13.31 6.97
C ASP A 76 7.60 12.52 8.29
N PRO A 77 8.52 12.87 9.21
CA PRO A 77 8.74 12.14 10.46
C PRO A 77 7.46 11.91 11.27
N LYS A 78 6.54 12.88 11.34
CA LYS A 78 5.28 12.73 12.07
C LYS A 78 4.39 11.67 11.44
N THR A 79 4.39 11.61 10.11
CA THR A 79 3.63 10.60 9.35
C THR A 79 4.23 9.21 9.55
N ALA A 80 5.55 9.09 9.53
CA ALA A 80 6.24 7.83 9.76
C ALA A 80 6.01 7.27 11.17
N ILE A 81 6.09 8.13 12.20
CA ILE A 81 5.78 7.76 13.59
C ILE A 81 4.35 7.23 13.68
N ARG A 82 3.37 7.92 13.09
CA ARG A 82 1.97 7.48 13.13
C ARG A 82 1.77 6.08 12.55
N TYR A 83 2.42 5.76 11.43
CA TYR A 83 2.31 4.43 10.84
C TYR A 83 2.99 3.34 11.68
N ALA A 84 4.16 3.64 12.24
CA ALA A 84 4.83 2.73 13.16
C ALA A 84 3.97 2.44 14.41
N GLU A 85 3.34 3.46 15.02
CA GLU A 85 2.43 3.22 16.16
C GLU A 85 1.23 2.35 15.77
N ASN A 86 0.60 2.64 14.62
CA ASN A 86 -0.52 1.81 14.16
C ASN A 86 -0.09 0.35 13.94
N ALA A 87 1.09 0.12 13.38
CA ALA A 87 1.64 -1.22 13.22
C ALA A 87 1.90 -1.91 14.57
N ARG A 88 2.41 -1.19 15.58
CA ARG A 88 2.57 -1.73 16.95
C ARG A 88 1.26 -2.19 17.54
N VAL A 89 0.22 -1.37 17.44
CA VAL A 89 -1.11 -1.71 17.96
C VAL A 89 -1.63 -2.98 17.27
N LEU A 90 -1.55 -3.04 15.94
CA LEU A 90 -2.02 -4.21 15.19
C LEU A 90 -1.25 -5.49 15.52
N LEU A 91 0.07 -5.41 15.71
CA LEU A 91 0.88 -6.55 16.12
C LEU A 91 0.51 -7.02 17.54
N ALA A 92 0.26 -6.10 18.46
CA ALA A 92 -0.19 -6.43 19.82
C ALA A 92 -1.57 -7.11 19.78
N THR A 93 -2.54 -6.56 19.05
CA THR A 93 -3.86 -7.17 18.88
C THR A 93 -3.77 -8.56 18.25
N ALA A 94 -2.97 -8.73 17.20
CA ALA A 94 -2.77 -10.03 16.58
C ALA A 94 -2.14 -11.06 17.53
N ALA A 95 -1.22 -10.64 18.40
CA ALA A 95 -0.63 -11.49 19.43
C ALA A 95 -1.67 -11.89 20.49
N GLU A 96 -2.52 -10.95 20.94
CA GLU A 96 -3.61 -11.24 21.89
C GLU A 96 -4.67 -12.20 21.33
N GLU A 97 -4.96 -12.15 20.02
CA GLU A 97 -5.91 -13.07 19.36
C GLU A 97 -5.32 -14.48 19.14
N GLN A 98 -3.99 -14.57 19.12
CA GLN A 98 -3.27 -15.84 18.97
C GLN A 98 -3.01 -16.53 20.31
N ASP A 99 -3.22 -15.84 21.44
CA ASP A 99 -3.10 -16.43 22.78
C ASP A 99 -4.16 -17.53 22.98
N PRO A 100 -3.76 -18.81 23.13
CA PRO A 100 -4.69 -19.92 23.31
C PRO A 100 -5.55 -19.78 24.58
N ALA A 101 -5.09 -19.05 25.61
CA ALA A 101 -5.86 -18.83 26.83
C ALA A 101 -7.16 -18.04 26.58
N ARG A 102 -7.19 -17.17 25.55
CA ARG A 102 -8.37 -16.38 25.18
C ARG A 102 -9.33 -17.14 24.26
N ARG A 103 -8.86 -18.18 23.57
CA ARG A 103 -9.68 -19.04 22.70
C ARG A 103 -10.55 -20.02 23.48
N ASP A 104 -10.16 -20.32 24.72
CA ASP A 104 -10.80 -21.33 25.57
C ASP A 104 -11.72 -20.75 26.66
N GLU A 105 -11.97 -19.44 26.73
CA GLU A 105 -12.98 -18.88 27.65
C GLU A 105 -14.39 -19.30 27.20
N PRO A 106 -15.07 -20.23 27.92
CA PRO A 106 -16.43 -20.58 27.59
C PRO A 106 -17.32 -19.45 28.11
N THR A 107 -18.23 -18.95 27.28
CA THR A 107 -19.35 -18.09 27.70
C THR A 107 -20.27 -18.87 28.63
N GLY A 108 -19.84 -19.04 29.88
CA GLY A 108 -20.53 -19.75 30.92
C GLY A 108 -20.86 -18.80 32.05
N ARG A 109 -22.04 -18.19 32.02
CA ARG A 109 -22.70 -17.81 33.27
C ARG A 109 -24.21 -17.88 33.16
N ASN A 110 -24.74 -18.99 33.67
CA ASN A 110 -26.10 -19.15 34.14
C ASN A 110 -26.34 -18.35 35.43
N GLY A 111 -27.55 -17.79 35.53
CA GLY A 111 -28.37 -17.69 36.75
C GLY A 111 -28.24 -16.41 37.60
N PRO A 112 -29.30 -16.03 38.33
CA PRO A 112 -30.53 -16.81 38.63
C PRO A 112 -31.71 -16.57 37.68
#